data_AF-A0A949PDF8-F1
#
_entry.id   AF-A0A949PDF8-F1
#
_cell.length_a   1.000
_cell.length_b   1.000
_cell.length_c   1.000
_cell.angle_alpha   90.00
_cell.angle_beta   90.00
_cell.angle_gamma   90.00
#
_symmetry.space_group_name_H-M   'P 1'
#
loop_
_entity.id
_entity.type
_entity.pdbx_description
1 polymer ?
#
loop_
_entity_poly.entity_id
_entity_poly.type
_entity_poly.pdbx_seq_one_letter_code
_entity_poly.pdbx_strand_id
1 'polypeptide(L)'
;MNLKNKNIFIHIPKTGGTTINCAMNNSEWQTQPDFNYRHIDYQTKRSNSADIFNPLKYDEYEAYNIFMLVRHPVDRIISEYSFIKSRREFMSLMKPEPKDFKSYIKNSQTQNYMLGFLIGNRMYDTKKVTKDDLDLVINSIKNLNIKVGLFEEYSQSLSYFSNHTDLNWPKNIDIKRITLNRPKLDEISKEIEELILSNNLLDLELYNFCNKRFDEVTKNSSFKKLKFTGNKYNYILKFTERFNLLEIELKDLAFIKLNAGFFEKLNLHLQKKLKIKDGQNYVSLWNEALLKSIEQNIPNSKLGVDLKNLQIKEDPLQTTIEIAKKINRNIRNTSQDVKTYRNKLILDTSEIKKPKKKFKWF
;
A
#
# COMPACT_ATOMS: atom_id res chain seq x y z
N MET A 1 -3.81 12.19 36.75
CA MET A 1 -3.60 11.53 35.44
C MET A 1 -3.77 12.58 34.37
N ASN A 2 -2.73 12.84 33.57
CA ASN A 2 -2.86 13.70 32.37
C ASN A 2 -4.03 13.17 31.53
N LEU A 3 -4.89 14.05 31.00
CA LEU A 3 -6.05 13.72 30.16
C LEU A 3 -5.60 12.83 28.99
N LYS A 4 -5.59 11.51 29.23
CA LYS A 4 -5.16 10.48 28.28
C LYS A 4 -6.12 10.54 27.10
N ASN A 5 -5.55 10.55 25.90
CA ASN A 5 -6.27 10.54 24.63
C ASN A 5 -7.42 9.52 24.68
N LYS A 6 -8.68 10.00 24.62
CA LYS A 6 -9.88 9.14 24.67
C LYS A 6 -10.16 8.44 23.34
N ASN A 7 -9.36 8.69 22.31
CA ASN A 7 -9.60 8.18 20.97
C ASN A 7 -8.83 6.87 20.77
N ILE A 8 -9.53 5.82 20.32
CA ILE A 8 -8.93 4.56 19.90
C ILE A 8 -9.17 4.39 18.40
N PHE A 9 -8.09 4.41 17.62
CA PHE A 9 -8.15 4.17 16.19
C PHE A 9 -7.83 2.71 15.86
N ILE A 10 -8.79 1.98 15.29
CA ILE A 10 -8.57 0.63 14.76
C ILE A 10 -8.20 0.73 13.28
N HIS A 11 -6.91 0.55 13.01
CA HIS A 11 -6.36 0.56 11.66
C HIS A 11 -6.34 -0.85 11.08
N ILE A 12 -7.40 -1.21 10.36
CA ILE A 12 -7.42 -2.41 9.53
C ILE A 12 -6.43 -2.22 8.36
N PRO A 13 -5.49 -3.14 8.11
CA PRO A 13 -4.55 -3.01 7.00
C PRO A 13 -5.24 -2.76 5.66
N LYS A 14 -4.64 -1.86 4.87
CA LYS A 14 -5.08 -1.49 3.51
C LYS A 14 -6.40 -0.71 3.43
N THR A 15 -6.84 -0.09 4.53
CA THR A 15 -8.02 0.82 4.54
C THR A 15 -7.64 2.31 4.64
N GLY A 16 -6.39 2.67 4.31
CA GLY A 16 -5.92 4.07 4.33
C GLY A 16 -5.56 4.61 5.72
N GLY A 17 -5.44 3.75 6.73
CA GLY A 17 -5.20 4.19 8.10
C GLY A 17 -3.81 4.75 8.40
N THR A 18 -2.78 4.48 7.57
CA THR A 18 -1.47 5.15 7.73
C THR A 18 -1.60 6.67 7.64
N THR A 19 -2.41 7.18 6.72
CA THR A 19 -2.63 8.62 6.58
C THR A 19 -3.36 9.19 7.80
N ILE A 20 -4.36 8.47 8.33
CA ILE A 20 -5.08 8.85 9.56
C ILE A 20 -4.12 8.91 10.74
N ASN A 21 -3.37 7.83 11.00
CA ASN A 21 -2.45 7.76 12.13
C ASN A 21 -1.38 8.87 12.06
N CYS A 22 -0.79 9.11 10.88
CA CYS A 22 0.15 10.21 10.67
C CYS A 22 -0.48 11.58 10.93
N ALA A 23 -1.72 11.81 10.48
CA ALA A 23 -2.42 13.07 10.70
C ALA A 23 -2.77 13.29 12.18
N MET A 24 -3.24 12.25 12.88
CA MET A 24 -3.55 12.31 14.32
C MET A 24 -2.32 12.61 15.18
N ASN A 25 -1.16 12.07 14.80
CA ASN A 25 0.07 12.19 15.59
C ASN A 25 1.03 13.26 15.06
N ASN A 26 0.63 14.02 14.03
CA ASN A 26 1.49 14.97 13.32
C ASN A 26 2.87 14.36 12.96
N SER A 27 2.87 13.13 12.43
CA SER A 27 4.08 12.35 12.17
C SER A 27 4.26 12.04 10.69
N GLU A 28 5.52 11.88 10.25
CA GLU A 28 5.82 11.46 8.89
C GLU A 28 5.62 9.96 8.64
N TRP A 29 5.70 9.17 9.71
CA TRP A 29 5.61 7.73 9.70
C TRP A 29 4.56 7.27 10.71
N GLN A 30 3.97 6.10 10.44
CA GLN A 30 3.03 5.50 11.38
C GLN A 30 3.70 5.26 12.74
N THR A 31 2.96 5.50 13.82
CA THR A 31 3.40 5.19 15.18
C THR A 31 3.39 3.67 15.42
N GLN A 32 4.02 3.24 16.51
CA GLN A 32 3.92 1.84 16.93
C GLN A 32 2.50 1.53 17.41
N PRO A 33 1.98 0.32 17.16
CA PRO A 33 0.70 -0.11 17.72
C PRO A 33 0.74 -0.08 19.25
N ASP A 34 -0.33 0.42 19.86
CA ASP A 34 -0.48 0.54 21.31
C ASP A 34 -1.97 0.46 21.70
N PHE A 35 -2.33 0.99 22.87
CA PHE A 35 -3.72 1.03 23.35
C PHE A 35 -4.63 1.93 22.50
N ASN A 36 -4.13 3.07 22.04
CA ASN A 36 -4.91 4.07 21.30
C ASN A 36 -4.80 3.87 19.78
N TYR A 37 -3.82 3.10 19.31
CA TYR A 37 -3.65 2.75 17.91
C TYR A 37 -3.60 1.23 17.72
N ARG A 38 -4.73 0.66 17.33
CA ARG A 38 -4.87 -0.79 17.12
C ARG A 38 -4.46 -1.17 15.71
N HIS A 39 -3.46 -2.03 15.61
CA HIS A 39 -2.90 -2.49 14.34
C HIS A 39 -2.16 -3.82 14.54
N ILE A 40 -1.55 -4.32 13.46
CA ILE A 40 -0.68 -5.48 13.52
C ILE A 40 0.59 -5.14 14.30
N ASP A 41 0.83 -5.89 15.37
CA ASP A 41 2.11 -5.90 16.08
C ASP A 41 3.21 -6.46 15.16
N TYR A 42 4.33 -5.75 15.04
CA TYR A 42 5.36 -6.10 14.06
C TYR A 42 6.11 -7.38 14.41
N GLN A 43 6.24 -7.73 15.69
CA GLN A 43 7.01 -8.90 16.11
C GLN A 43 6.19 -10.19 15.94
N THR A 44 4.98 -10.19 16.49
CA THR A 44 4.07 -11.33 16.51
C THR A 44 3.27 -11.48 15.21
N LYS A 45 3.13 -10.39 14.44
CA LYS A 45 2.22 -10.26 13.29
C LYS A 45 0.74 -10.45 13.66
N ARG A 46 0.38 -10.34 14.94
CA ARG A 46 -0.99 -10.42 15.43
C ARG A 46 -1.64 -9.05 15.50
N SER A 47 -2.94 -9.00 15.26
CA SER A 47 -3.72 -7.81 15.60
C SER A 47 -3.87 -7.68 17.11
N ASN A 48 -3.71 -6.48 17.63
CA ASN A 48 -3.91 -6.14 19.04
C ASN A 48 -5.33 -5.60 19.34
N SER A 49 -6.32 -5.85 18.46
CA SER A 49 -7.69 -5.34 18.61
C SER A 49 -8.67 -6.31 19.28
N ALA A 50 -8.27 -7.57 19.49
CA ALA A 50 -9.17 -8.66 19.87
C ALA A 50 -9.99 -8.37 21.13
N ASP A 51 -9.37 -7.67 22.08
CA ASP A 51 -9.94 -7.32 23.37
C ASP A 51 -11.10 -6.32 23.27
N ILE A 52 -11.10 -5.43 22.27
CA ILE A 52 -12.23 -4.52 21.98
C ILE A 52 -13.48 -5.31 21.55
N PHE A 53 -13.28 -6.44 20.89
CA PHE A 53 -14.37 -7.29 20.38
C PHE A 53 -14.76 -8.41 21.36
N ASN A 54 -14.27 -8.37 22.60
CA ASN A 54 -14.64 -9.29 23.65
C ASN A 54 -15.72 -8.67 24.55
N PRO A 55 -16.95 -9.23 24.59
CA PRO A 55 -18.06 -8.70 25.41
C PRO A 55 -17.73 -8.59 26.90
N LEU A 56 -16.85 -9.46 27.41
CA LEU A 56 -16.42 -9.43 28.82
C LEU A 56 -15.55 -8.21 29.16
N LYS A 57 -15.17 -7.40 28.17
CA LYS A 57 -14.28 -6.25 28.32
C LYS A 57 -14.92 -4.93 27.92
N TYR A 58 -16.22 -4.90 27.59
CA TYR A 58 -16.85 -3.67 27.10
C TYR A 58 -16.71 -2.50 28.07
N ASP A 59 -16.83 -2.75 29.37
CA ASP A 59 -16.65 -1.75 30.43
C ASP A 59 -15.28 -1.05 30.36
N GLU A 60 -14.22 -1.73 29.88
CA GLU A 60 -12.89 -1.13 29.68
C GLU A 60 -12.89 -0.06 28.57
N TYR A 61 -13.89 -0.09 27.69
CA TYR A 61 -13.94 0.63 26.42
C TYR A 61 -15.08 1.64 26.30
N GLU A 62 -16.11 1.58 27.13
CA GLU A 62 -17.29 2.48 27.06
C GLU A 62 -16.94 3.97 27.10
N ALA A 63 -15.89 4.35 27.82
CA ALA A 63 -15.45 5.73 27.97
C ALA A 63 -14.60 6.26 26.79
N TYR A 64 -14.30 5.43 25.79
CA TYR A 64 -13.42 5.77 24.66
C TYR A 64 -14.21 6.01 23.38
N ASN A 65 -13.73 6.96 22.57
CA ASN A 65 -14.22 7.14 21.21
C ASN A 65 -13.46 6.18 20.29
N ILE A 66 -14.10 5.08 19.92
CA ILE A 66 -13.52 4.06 19.05
C ILE A 66 -13.98 4.28 17.62
N PHE A 67 -13.03 4.27 16.68
CA PHE A 67 -13.35 4.45 15.27
C PHE A 67 -12.44 3.63 14.37
N MET A 68 -12.94 3.30 13.18
CA MET A 68 -12.25 2.47 12.20
C MET A 68 -12.66 2.79 10.77
N LEU A 69 -11.79 2.47 9.83
CA LEU A 69 -12.11 2.45 8.40
C LEU A 69 -12.17 1.01 7.90
N VAL A 70 -13.26 0.68 7.23
CA VAL A 70 -13.39 -0.52 6.39
C VAL A 70 -13.22 -0.15 4.92
N ARG A 71 -13.07 -1.15 4.06
CA ARG A 71 -12.91 -0.99 2.62
C ARG A 71 -13.59 -2.15 1.91
N HIS A 72 -14.14 -1.91 0.73
CA HIS A 72 -14.76 -2.97 -0.05
C HIS A 72 -13.77 -4.13 -0.27
N PRO A 73 -14.16 -5.41 -0.04
CA PRO A 73 -13.23 -6.53 -0.03
C PRO A 73 -12.42 -6.68 -1.33
N VAL A 74 -13.05 -6.43 -2.48
CA VAL A 74 -12.39 -6.45 -3.80
C VAL A 74 -11.24 -5.45 -3.85
N ASP A 75 -11.53 -4.21 -3.51
CA ASP A 75 -10.57 -3.11 -3.56
C ASP A 75 -9.43 -3.35 -2.54
N ARG A 76 -9.77 -3.84 -1.33
CA ARG A 76 -8.80 -4.22 -0.29
C ARG A 76 -7.83 -5.31 -0.78
N ILE A 77 -8.34 -6.41 -1.33
CA ILE A 77 -7.55 -7.56 -1.80
C ILE A 77 -6.58 -7.13 -2.92
N ILE A 78 -7.05 -6.34 -3.88
CA ILE A 78 -6.19 -5.79 -4.95
C ILE A 78 -5.10 -4.91 -4.36
N SER A 79 -5.45 -4.02 -3.41
CA SER A 79 -4.49 -3.13 -2.76
C SER A 79 -3.42 -3.89 -1.97
N GLU A 80 -3.83 -4.96 -1.30
CA GLU A 80 -2.96 -5.85 -0.53
C GLU A 80 -2.00 -6.61 -1.46
N TYR A 81 -2.54 -7.34 -2.44
CA TYR A 81 -1.73 -8.13 -3.37
C TYR A 81 -0.71 -7.27 -4.12
N SER A 82 -1.14 -6.13 -4.67
CA SER A 82 -0.23 -5.19 -5.34
C SER A 82 0.86 -4.64 -4.40
N PHE A 83 0.61 -4.61 -3.10
CA PHE A 83 1.61 -4.18 -2.11
C PHE A 83 2.60 -5.29 -1.75
N ILE A 84 2.15 -6.55 -1.64
CA ILE A 84 2.97 -7.66 -1.12
C ILE A 84 3.56 -8.58 -2.20
N LYS A 85 3.09 -8.56 -3.45
CA LYS A 85 3.46 -9.53 -4.50
C LYS A 85 4.97 -9.69 -4.74
N SER A 86 5.77 -8.64 -4.48
CA SER A 86 7.23 -8.65 -4.60
C SER A 86 7.96 -8.76 -3.25
N ARG A 87 7.23 -8.91 -2.14
CA ARG A 87 7.72 -8.88 -0.77
C ARG A 87 7.68 -10.27 -0.14
N ARG A 88 8.79 -10.98 -0.23
CA ARG A 88 8.91 -12.36 0.26
C ARG A 88 8.61 -12.48 1.76
N GLU A 89 8.88 -11.45 2.55
CA GLU A 89 8.58 -11.44 4.00
C GLU A 89 7.08 -11.57 4.32
N PHE A 90 6.20 -11.21 3.38
CA PHE A 90 4.76 -11.41 3.50
C PHE A 90 4.30 -12.64 2.73
N MET A 91 4.78 -12.83 1.49
CA MET A 91 4.36 -13.95 0.65
C MET A 91 4.67 -15.31 1.27
N SER A 92 5.83 -15.44 1.94
CA SER A 92 6.25 -16.69 2.62
C SER A 92 5.42 -17.06 3.86
N LEU A 93 4.55 -16.18 4.34
CA LEU A 93 3.63 -16.49 5.45
C LEU A 93 2.46 -17.37 5.01
N MET A 94 2.18 -17.43 3.71
CA MET A 94 1.08 -18.20 3.13
C MET A 94 1.54 -19.57 2.64
N LYS A 95 0.67 -20.57 2.77
CA LYS A 95 0.93 -21.98 2.42
C LYS A 95 -0.23 -22.53 1.58
N PRO A 96 0.01 -22.98 0.32
CA PRO A 96 1.25 -22.77 -0.43
C PRO A 96 1.47 -21.27 -0.74
N GLU A 97 2.73 -20.88 -0.96
CA GLU A 97 3.07 -19.51 -1.37
C GLU A 97 2.41 -19.21 -2.74
N PRO A 98 1.56 -18.17 -2.85
CA PRO A 98 0.87 -17.86 -4.09
C PRO A 98 1.84 -17.41 -5.19
N LYS A 99 1.63 -17.93 -6.41
CA LYS A 99 2.49 -17.65 -7.58
C LYS A 99 1.98 -16.49 -8.43
N ASP A 100 0.69 -16.18 -8.31
CA ASP A 100 -0.02 -15.17 -9.07
C ASP A 100 -1.23 -14.66 -8.28
N PHE A 101 -1.98 -13.72 -8.88
CA PHE A 101 -3.11 -13.11 -8.21
C PHE A 101 -4.27 -14.11 -8.00
N LYS A 102 -4.52 -15.01 -8.95
CA LYS A 102 -5.61 -15.99 -8.86
C LYS A 102 -5.36 -17.01 -7.75
N SER A 103 -4.13 -17.49 -7.61
CA SER A 103 -3.70 -18.34 -6.50
C SER A 103 -3.67 -17.60 -5.17
N TYR A 104 -3.40 -16.29 -5.17
CA TYR A 104 -3.51 -15.46 -3.97
C TYR A 104 -4.95 -15.41 -3.47
N ILE A 105 -5.91 -15.07 -4.32
CA ILE A 105 -7.35 -14.98 -3.98
C ILE A 105 -7.89 -16.31 -3.46
N LYS A 106 -7.46 -17.43 -4.05
CA LYS A 106 -7.88 -18.78 -3.67
C LYS A 106 -7.20 -19.29 -2.40
N ASN A 107 -6.17 -18.61 -1.90
CA ASN A 107 -5.49 -19.05 -0.68
C ASN A 107 -6.39 -18.76 0.54
N SER A 108 -6.71 -19.80 1.31
CA SER A 108 -7.60 -19.70 2.47
C SER A 108 -7.10 -18.72 3.54
N GLN A 109 -5.79 -18.49 3.63
CA GLN A 109 -5.20 -17.55 4.60
C GLN A 109 -5.40 -16.07 4.23
N THR A 110 -5.88 -15.76 3.01
CA THR A 110 -6.14 -14.38 2.57
C THR A 110 -7.62 -13.98 2.69
N GLN A 111 -8.47 -14.95 3.00
CA GLN A 111 -9.92 -14.83 3.01
C GLN A 111 -10.41 -14.15 4.28
N ASN A 112 -11.40 -13.27 4.15
CA ASN A 112 -12.08 -12.60 5.26
C ASN A 112 -11.10 -11.93 6.25
N TYR A 113 -10.08 -11.29 5.68
CA TYR A 113 -8.97 -10.73 6.44
C TYR A 113 -9.40 -9.62 7.40
N MET A 114 -10.35 -8.77 7.01
CA MET A 114 -10.79 -7.68 7.89
C MET A 114 -11.40 -8.24 9.16
N LEU A 115 -12.30 -9.24 9.04
CA LEU A 115 -12.89 -9.92 10.18
C LEU A 115 -11.83 -10.61 11.05
N GLY A 116 -10.91 -11.36 10.42
CA GLY A 116 -9.81 -12.03 11.12
C GLY A 116 -8.93 -11.05 11.90
N PHE A 117 -8.62 -9.90 11.30
CA PHE A 117 -7.87 -8.83 11.96
C PHE A 117 -8.60 -8.33 13.21
N LEU A 118 -9.91 -8.05 13.13
CA LEU A 118 -10.66 -7.49 14.24
C LEU A 118 -10.67 -8.43 15.46
N ILE A 119 -10.81 -9.73 15.23
CA ILE A 119 -10.79 -10.74 16.31
C ILE A 119 -9.38 -11.15 16.79
N GLY A 120 -8.31 -10.48 16.34
CA GLY A 120 -6.95 -10.73 16.84
C GLY A 120 -6.14 -11.80 16.12
N ASN A 121 -6.59 -12.26 14.95
CA ASN A 121 -5.84 -13.28 14.21
C ASN A 121 -4.47 -12.75 13.78
N ARG A 122 -3.55 -13.69 13.56
CA ARG A 122 -2.28 -13.36 12.93
C ARG A 122 -2.51 -12.99 11.47
N MET A 123 -1.63 -12.15 10.91
CA MET A 123 -1.58 -11.94 9.47
C MET A 123 -1.39 -13.28 8.75
N TYR A 124 -2.27 -13.56 7.79
CA TYR A 124 -2.35 -14.82 7.06
C TYR A 124 -2.45 -16.02 8.01
N ASP A 125 -3.35 -15.97 9.00
CA ASP A 125 -3.60 -17.10 9.90
C ASP A 125 -4.20 -18.28 9.13
N THR A 126 -3.92 -19.50 9.59
CA THR A 126 -4.59 -20.71 9.09
C THR A 126 -5.97 -20.90 9.71
N LYS A 127 -6.24 -20.25 10.86
CA LYS A 127 -7.56 -20.22 11.48
C LYS A 127 -8.55 -19.48 10.59
N LYS A 128 -9.60 -20.18 10.16
CA LYS A 128 -10.71 -19.57 9.44
C LYS A 128 -11.62 -18.83 10.42
N VAL A 129 -12.14 -17.69 9.97
CA VAL A 129 -13.21 -16.97 10.66
C VAL A 129 -14.57 -17.59 10.33
N THR A 130 -15.50 -17.47 11.27
CA THR A 130 -16.85 -18.04 11.18
C THR A 130 -17.93 -16.96 11.17
N LYS A 131 -19.18 -17.39 11.00
CA LYS A 131 -20.33 -16.50 11.14
C LYS A 131 -20.47 -15.97 12.57
N ASP A 132 -20.14 -16.78 13.58
CA ASP A 132 -20.14 -16.33 14.99
C ASP A 132 -19.13 -15.21 15.23
N ASP A 133 -17.95 -15.28 14.59
CA ASP A 133 -16.96 -14.19 14.66
C ASP A 133 -17.52 -12.89 14.05
N LEU A 134 -18.27 -12.99 12.94
CA LEU A 134 -18.93 -11.84 12.31
C LEU A 134 -20.00 -11.24 13.23
N ASP A 135 -20.85 -12.09 13.81
CA ASP A 135 -21.92 -11.65 14.69
C ASP A 135 -21.36 -11.01 15.97
N LEU A 136 -20.27 -11.55 16.51
CA LEU A 136 -19.50 -10.96 17.61
C LEU A 136 -19.01 -9.55 17.26
N VAL A 137 -18.38 -9.38 16.09
CA VAL A 137 -17.86 -8.08 15.65
C VAL A 137 -18.97 -7.08 15.42
N ILE A 138 -20.07 -7.47 14.76
CA ILE A 138 -21.24 -6.61 14.54
C ILE A 138 -21.85 -6.17 15.87
N ASN A 139 -22.00 -7.09 16.81
CA ASN A 139 -22.53 -6.78 18.13
C ASN A 139 -21.59 -5.85 18.90
N SER A 140 -20.28 -6.03 18.81
CA SER A 140 -19.30 -5.12 19.43
C SER A 140 -19.39 -3.71 18.83
N ILE A 141 -19.50 -3.60 17.50
CA ILE A 141 -19.68 -2.29 16.83
C ILE A 141 -20.92 -1.56 17.34
N LYS A 142 -22.02 -2.29 17.57
CA LYS A 142 -23.26 -1.72 18.09
C LYS A 142 -23.12 -1.31 19.56
N ASN A 143 -22.68 -2.23 20.42
CA ASN A 143 -22.62 -2.04 21.88
C ASN A 143 -21.61 -0.95 22.26
N LEU A 144 -20.42 -0.95 21.67
CA LEU A 144 -19.39 0.05 21.92
C LEU A 144 -19.54 1.32 21.06
N ASN A 145 -20.63 1.41 20.27
CA ASN A 145 -20.90 2.52 19.37
C ASN A 145 -19.70 2.90 18.48
N ILE A 146 -18.98 1.90 17.98
CA ILE A 146 -17.77 2.09 17.17
C ILE A 146 -18.14 2.89 15.91
N LYS A 147 -17.43 4.00 15.68
CA LYS A 147 -17.64 4.87 14.51
C LYS A 147 -16.94 4.24 13.31
N VAL A 148 -17.73 3.75 12.36
CA VAL A 148 -17.19 3.12 11.16
C VAL A 148 -17.32 4.07 9.98
N GLY A 149 -16.22 4.30 9.28
CA GLY A 149 -16.19 4.98 7.99
C GLY A 149 -15.76 4.03 6.86
N LEU A 150 -15.87 4.53 5.63
CA LEU A 150 -15.55 3.81 4.40
C LEU A 150 -14.34 4.43 3.74
N PHE A 151 -13.43 3.59 3.25
CA PHE A 151 -12.27 4.04 2.49
C PHE A 151 -12.68 4.77 1.20
N GLU A 152 -13.75 4.29 0.57
CA GLU A 152 -14.33 4.82 -0.67
C GLU A 152 -14.84 6.26 -0.44
N GLU A 153 -15.44 6.52 0.73
CA GLU A 153 -15.94 7.82 1.16
C GLU A 153 -14.97 8.49 2.15
N TYR A 154 -13.68 8.50 1.84
CA TYR A 154 -12.61 8.87 2.78
C TYR A 154 -12.79 10.26 3.41
N SER A 155 -13.12 11.28 2.60
CA SER A 155 -13.31 12.66 3.10
C SER A 155 -14.49 12.78 4.08
N GLN A 156 -15.58 12.11 3.75
CA GLN A 156 -16.80 12.08 4.55
C GLN A 156 -16.56 11.29 5.83
N SER A 157 -15.83 10.18 5.76
CA SER A 157 -15.41 9.37 6.90
C SER A 157 -14.57 10.15 7.90
N LEU A 158 -13.57 10.91 7.43
CA LEU A 158 -12.78 11.77 8.30
C LEU A 158 -13.64 12.86 8.97
N SER A 159 -14.53 13.49 8.21
CA SER A 159 -15.47 14.48 8.78
C SER A 159 -16.39 13.86 9.83
N TYR A 160 -16.89 12.65 9.57
CA TYR A 160 -17.71 11.88 10.51
C TYR A 160 -16.94 11.58 11.81
N PHE A 161 -15.67 11.18 11.71
CA PHE A 161 -14.83 10.97 12.89
C PHE A 161 -14.61 12.26 13.68
N SER A 162 -14.32 13.40 13.03
CA SER A 162 -14.17 14.68 13.71
C SER A 162 -15.43 15.13 14.45
N ASN A 163 -16.62 14.77 13.97
CA ASN A 163 -17.87 15.12 14.64
C ASN A 163 -18.12 14.30 15.92
N HIS A 164 -17.41 13.18 16.10
CA HIS A 164 -17.62 12.23 17.19
C HIS A 164 -16.36 11.99 18.03
N THR A 165 -15.31 12.76 17.78
CA THR A 165 -14.02 12.69 18.47
C THR A 165 -13.48 14.11 18.60
N ASP A 166 -12.48 14.31 19.45
CA ASP A 166 -11.79 15.60 19.55
C ASP A 166 -10.74 15.81 18.43
N LEU A 167 -10.84 15.04 17.33
CA LEU A 167 -9.85 15.06 16.25
C LEU A 167 -10.10 16.23 15.29
N ASN A 168 -9.06 17.05 15.11
CA ASN A 168 -9.03 18.11 14.13
C ASN A 168 -8.09 17.77 12.98
N TRP A 169 -8.65 17.56 11.79
CA TRP A 169 -7.86 17.30 10.60
C TRP A 169 -7.27 18.59 10.03
N PRO A 170 -6.00 18.55 9.56
CA PRO A 170 -5.44 19.68 8.82
C PRO A 170 -6.22 19.89 7.51
N LYS A 171 -6.31 21.15 7.06
CA LYS A 171 -7.04 21.52 5.82
C LYS A 171 -6.50 20.80 4.59
N ASN A 172 -5.19 20.57 4.57
CA ASN A 172 -4.49 19.78 3.56
C ASN A 172 -3.91 18.53 4.23
N ILE A 173 -4.27 17.35 3.73
CA ILE A 173 -3.75 16.07 4.22
C ILE A 173 -2.89 15.47 3.13
N ASP A 174 -1.60 15.30 3.40
CA ASP A 174 -0.71 14.61 2.47
C ASP A 174 -1.04 13.13 2.40
N ILE A 175 -1.17 12.60 1.18
CA ILE A 175 -1.26 11.16 0.98
C ILE A 175 0.10 10.54 1.30
N LYS A 176 0.22 9.90 2.45
CA LYS A 176 1.51 9.36 2.93
C LYS A 176 1.94 8.07 2.25
N ARG A 177 1.01 7.31 1.65
CA ARG A 177 1.30 6.02 1.02
C ARG A 177 0.38 5.73 -0.16
N ILE A 178 0.97 5.38 -1.30
CA ILE A 178 0.26 4.95 -2.51
C ILE A 178 0.92 3.66 -3.02
N THR A 179 0.10 2.68 -3.40
CA THR A 179 0.61 1.50 -4.12
C THR A 179 0.85 1.90 -5.58
N LEU A 180 2.12 1.99 -6.00
CA LEU A 180 2.52 2.59 -7.29
C LEU A 180 2.06 1.80 -8.53
N ASN A 181 1.94 0.49 -8.42
CA ASN A 181 1.55 -0.41 -9.51
C ASN A 181 0.34 -1.26 -9.07
N ARG A 182 -0.80 -0.59 -9.03
CA ARG A 182 -2.08 -1.16 -8.63
C ARG A 182 -3.03 -1.11 -9.83
N PRO A 183 -3.58 -2.25 -10.27
CA PRO A 183 -4.66 -2.25 -11.25
C PRO A 183 -5.83 -1.42 -10.73
N LYS A 184 -6.48 -0.69 -11.62
CA LYS A 184 -7.75 -0.05 -11.28
C LYS A 184 -8.87 -1.10 -11.22
N LEU A 185 -9.97 -0.78 -10.55
CA LEU A 185 -11.10 -1.69 -10.41
C LEU A 185 -11.76 -2.03 -11.76
N ASP A 186 -11.84 -1.05 -12.67
CA ASP A 186 -12.37 -1.21 -14.03
C ASP A 186 -11.48 -2.06 -14.94
N GLU A 187 -10.23 -2.31 -14.55
CA GLU A 187 -9.29 -3.21 -15.25
C GLU A 187 -9.44 -4.67 -14.80
N ILE A 188 -10.25 -4.95 -13.78
CA ILE A 188 -10.47 -6.30 -13.24
C ILE A 188 -11.66 -6.95 -13.95
N SER A 189 -11.49 -8.20 -14.40
CA SER A 189 -12.59 -8.94 -15.00
C SER A 189 -13.64 -9.31 -13.96
N LYS A 190 -14.91 -9.37 -14.40
CA LYS A 190 -16.03 -9.79 -13.55
C LYS A 190 -15.79 -11.17 -12.90
N GLU A 191 -15.16 -12.11 -13.61
CA GLU A 191 -14.77 -13.42 -13.07
C GLU A 191 -13.85 -13.28 -11.84
N ILE A 192 -12.86 -12.37 -11.88
CA ILE A 192 -11.94 -12.16 -10.76
C ILE A 192 -12.65 -11.45 -9.61
N GLU A 193 -13.53 -10.50 -9.90
CA GLU A 193 -14.36 -9.83 -8.89
C GLU A 193 -15.24 -10.85 -8.12
N GLU A 194 -16.00 -11.67 -8.84
CA GLU A 194 -16.84 -12.73 -8.27
C GLU A 194 -16.01 -13.76 -7.48
N LEU A 195 -14.82 -14.10 -7.98
CA LEU A 195 -13.90 -14.98 -7.27
C LEU A 195 -13.42 -14.36 -5.95
N ILE A 196 -13.12 -13.06 -5.92
CA ILE A 196 -12.75 -12.39 -4.67
C ILE A 196 -13.92 -12.39 -3.70
N LEU A 197 -15.12 -11.99 -4.15
CA LEU A 197 -16.30 -11.88 -3.30
C LEU A 197 -16.71 -13.24 -2.71
N SER A 198 -16.74 -14.30 -3.52
CA SER A 198 -17.07 -15.66 -3.05
C SER A 198 -16.09 -16.21 -2.00
N ASN A 199 -14.83 -15.77 -2.05
CA ASN A 199 -13.82 -16.14 -1.05
C ASN A 199 -13.76 -15.16 0.14
N ASN A 200 -14.54 -14.07 0.14
CA ASN A 200 -14.52 -13.04 1.18
C ASN A 200 -15.96 -12.63 1.61
N LEU A 201 -16.88 -13.60 1.66
CA LEU A 201 -18.30 -13.36 1.95
C LEU A 201 -18.54 -12.70 3.30
N LEU A 202 -17.81 -13.10 4.35
CA LEU A 202 -17.99 -12.54 5.69
C LEU A 202 -17.45 -11.11 5.78
N ASP A 203 -16.35 -10.81 5.09
CA ASP A 203 -15.85 -9.44 4.94
C ASP A 203 -16.82 -8.57 4.14
N LEU A 204 -17.51 -9.14 3.13
CA LEU A 204 -18.55 -8.43 2.38
C LEU A 204 -19.78 -8.14 3.24
N GLU A 205 -20.23 -9.12 4.03
CA GLU A 205 -21.33 -8.91 4.98
C GLU A 205 -20.98 -7.85 6.04
N LEU A 206 -19.77 -7.90 6.59
CA LEU A 206 -19.25 -6.88 7.51
C LEU A 206 -19.23 -5.50 6.84
N TYR A 207 -18.71 -5.41 5.61
CA TYR A 207 -18.68 -4.17 4.84
C TYR A 207 -20.08 -3.62 4.62
N ASN A 208 -21.04 -4.43 4.19
CA ASN A 208 -22.42 -4.01 3.93
C ASN A 208 -23.11 -3.50 5.20
N PHE A 209 -22.90 -4.17 6.34
CA PHE A 209 -23.38 -3.68 7.63
C PHE A 209 -22.80 -2.30 7.98
N CYS A 210 -21.48 -2.15 7.81
CA CYS A 210 -20.77 -0.89 8.09
C CYS A 210 -21.20 0.23 7.14
N ASN A 211 -21.37 -0.08 5.85
CA ASN A 211 -21.84 0.85 4.83
C ASN A 211 -23.23 1.37 5.16
N LYS A 212 -24.18 0.48 5.46
CA LYS A 212 -25.54 0.87 5.87
C LYS A 212 -25.53 1.79 7.09
N ARG A 213 -24.76 1.44 8.13
CA ARG A 213 -24.63 2.26 9.34
C ARG A 213 -24.00 3.63 9.04
N PHE A 214 -22.99 3.68 8.18
CA PHE A 214 -22.34 4.91 7.75
C PHE A 214 -23.30 5.81 6.95
N ASP A 215 -24.06 5.23 6.03
CA ASP A 215 -25.08 5.95 5.26
C ASP A 215 -26.14 6.54 6.19
N GLU A 216 -26.67 5.75 7.12
CA GLU A 216 -27.69 6.21 8.10
C GLU A 216 -27.26 7.45 8.89
N VAL A 217 -25.98 7.56 9.25
CA VAL A 217 -25.46 8.70 10.03
C VAL A 217 -24.95 9.86 9.18
N THR A 218 -24.75 9.66 7.86
CA THR A 218 -24.14 10.67 6.99
C THR A 218 -25.02 11.17 5.84
N LYS A 219 -26.13 10.50 5.50
CA LYS A 219 -26.98 10.78 4.33
C LYS A 219 -27.46 12.22 4.20
N ASN A 220 -27.67 12.93 5.31
CA ASN A 220 -28.15 14.32 5.34
C ASN A 220 -27.12 15.30 5.91
N SER A 221 -25.87 14.86 6.09
CA SER A 221 -24.83 15.66 6.74
C SER A 221 -23.95 16.34 5.71
N SER A 222 -23.95 17.68 5.69
CA SER A 222 -22.92 18.42 4.97
C SER A 222 -21.57 18.16 5.62
N PHE A 223 -20.59 17.68 4.86
CA PHE A 223 -19.25 17.41 5.37
C PHE A 223 -18.22 18.38 4.80
N LYS A 224 -17.17 18.63 5.59
CA LYS A 224 -16.06 19.48 5.17
C LYS A 224 -15.27 18.74 4.11
N LYS A 225 -15.23 19.27 2.88
CA LYS A 225 -14.32 18.76 1.84
C LYS A 225 -12.87 18.97 2.29
N LEU A 226 -12.22 17.87 2.65
CA LEU A 226 -10.79 17.84 2.92
C LEU A 226 -10.03 17.82 1.59
N LYS A 227 -8.95 18.58 1.49
CA LYS A 227 -8.07 18.56 0.32
C LYS A 227 -6.94 17.57 0.58
N PHE A 228 -6.87 16.54 -0.26
CA PHE A 228 -5.74 15.62 -0.24
C PHE A 228 -4.67 16.14 -1.18
N THR A 229 -3.49 16.38 -0.63
CA THR A 229 -2.33 16.84 -1.38
C THR A 229 -1.42 15.67 -1.72
N GLY A 230 -1.04 15.60 -3.00
CA GLY A 230 -0.09 14.62 -3.50
C GLY A 230 -0.68 13.63 -4.50
N ASN A 231 0.21 13.09 -5.32
CA ASN A 231 -0.04 12.05 -6.31
C ASN A 231 0.97 10.91 -6.12
N LYS A 232 0.93 9.89 -6.97
CA LYS A 232 1.85 8.75 -6.94
C LYS A 232 3.34 9.15 -6.93
N TYR A 233 3.71 10.28 -7.54
CA TYR A 233 5.08 10.77 -7.57
C TYR A 233 5.54 11.45 -6.29
N ASN A 234 4.63 12.02 -5.48
CA ASN A 234 5.00 12.58 -4.18
C ASN A 234 5.59 11.52 -3.24
N TYR A 235 5.18 10.25 -3.40
CA TYR A 235 5.71 9.13 -2.62
C TYR A 235 7.02 8.55 -3.18
N ILE A 236 7.42 8.88 -4.41
CA ILE A 236 8.55 8.22 -5.09
C ILE A 236 9.86 8.43 -4.36
N LEU A 237 10.18 9.66 -3.96
CA LEU A 237 11.46 9.94 -3.31
C LEU A 237 11.60 9.13 -2.02
N LYS A 238 10.55 9.14 -1.20
CA LYS A 238 10.44 8.34 0.04
C LYS A 238 10.48 6.84 -0.22
N PHE A 239 9.87 6.37 -1.31
CA PHE A 239 9.97 4.97 -1.73
C PHE A 239 11.42 4.60 -2.05
N THR A 240 12.13 5.45 -2.79
CA THR A 240 13.51 5.20 -3.23
C THR A 240 14.58 5.32 -2.16
N GLU A 241 14.23 5.83 -0.98
CA GLU A 241 15.09 5.76 0.22
C GLU A 241 15.21 4.33 0.76
N ARG A 242 14.20 3.48 0.50
CA ARG A 242 14.13 2.12 1.06
C ARG A 242 14.09 1.01 0.01
N PHE A 243 13.59 1.30 -1.19
CA PHE A 243 13.32 0.31 -2.24
C PHE A 243 13.87 0.78 -3.59
N ASN A 244 14.21 -0.13 -4.48
CA ASN A 244 14.54 0.19 -5.86
C ASN A 244 13.26 0.39 -6.70
N LEU A 245 13.26 1.35 -7.64
CA LEU A 245 12.09 1.64 -8.49
C LEU A 245 11.59 0.42 -9.27
N LEU A 246 12.45 -0.53 -9.64
CA LEU A 246 12.03 -1.73 -10.36
C LEU A 246 11.17 -2.66 -9.48
N GLU A 247 11.28 -2.60 -8.15
CA GLU A 247 10.52 -3.45 -7.21
C GLU A 247 9.01 -3.26 -7.29
N ILE A 248 8.54 -2.22 -8.00
CA ILE A 248 7.12 -2.02 -8.29
C ILE A 248 6.51 -3.16 -9.14
N GLU A 249 7.33 -3.89 -9.90
CA GLU A 249 6.87 -4.97 -10.79
C GLU A 249 7.83 -6.16 -10.88
N LEU A 250 9.10 -5.99 -10.49
CA LEU A 250 10.11 -7.02 -10.60
C LEU A 250 9.81 -8.18 -9.62
N LYS A 251 9.85 -9.42 -10.11
CA LYS A 251 9.53 -10.64 -9.34
C LYS A 251 10.74 -11.22 -8.60
N ASP A 252 11.93 -11.14 -9.20
CA ASP A 252 13.19 -11.63 -8.64
C ASP A 252 14.24 -10.52 -8.55
N LEU A 253 14.58 -10.10 -7.32
CA LEU A 253 15.53 -9.02 -7.05
C LEU A 253 16.98 -9.31 -7.48
N ALA A 254 17.30 -10.47 -8.07
CA ALA A 254 18.64 -10.81 -8.57
C ALA A 254 19.25 -9.71 -9.45
N PHE A 255 18.50 -9.15 -10.41
CA PHE A 255 19.02 -8.08 -11.28
C PHE A 255 19.44 -6.83 -10.51
N ILE A 256 18.62 -6.43 -9.52
CA ILE A 256 18.90 -5.29 -8.65
C ILE A 256 20.16 -5.56 -7.83
N LYS A 257 20.27 -6.76 -7.24
CA LYS A 257 21.43 -7.17 -6.44
C LYS A 257 22.72 -7.21 -7.26
N LEU A 258 22.64 -7.75 -8.49
CA LEU A 258 23.78 -7.83 -9.41
C LEU A 258 24.29 -6.45 -9.84
N ASN A 259 23.46 -5.40 -9.76
CA ASN A 259 23.80 -4.04 -10.17
C ASN A 259 23.57 -3.01 -9.05
N ALA A 260 23.71 -3.42 -7.78
CA ALA A 260 23.38 -2.57 -6.63
C ALA A 260 24.17 -1.24 -6.65
N GLY A 261 25.46 -1.30 -6.98
CA GLY A 261 26.31 -0.11 -7.05
C GLY A 261 25.89 0.91 -8.11
N PHE A 262 25.28 0.47 -9.22
CA PHE A 262 24.70 1.37 -10.22
C PHE A 262 23.50 2.14 -9.63
N PHE A 263 22.56 1.40 -9.03
CA PHE A 263 21.33 2.00 -8.50
C PHE A 263 21.58 2.92 -7.30
N GLU A 264 22.53 2.57 -6.44
CA GLU A 264 22.95 3.44 -5.34
C GLU A 264 23.53 4.76 -5.86
N LYS A 265 24.47 4.68 -6.82
CA LYS A 265 25.06 5.88 -7.44
C LYS A 265 24.01 6.74 -8.16
N LEU A 266 23.07 6.12 -8.86
CA LEU A 266 22.00 6.81 -9.57
C LEU A 266 21.09 7.57 -8.60
N ASN A 267 20.62 6.91 -7.55
CA ASN A 267 19.77 7.53 -6.53
C ASN A 267 20.53 8.66 -5.81
N LEU A 268 21.79 8.45 -5.41
CA LEU A 268 22.62 9.49 -4.80
C LEU A 268 22.82 10.69 -5.72
N HIS A 269 23.09 10.46 -7.01
CA HIS A 269 23.26 11.54 -7.98
C HIS A 269 21.97 12.36 -8.15
N LEU A 270 20.84 11.71 -8.39
CA LEU A 270 19.55 12.39 -8.58
C LEU A 270 19.08 13.13 -7.32
N GLN A 271 19.16 12.49 -6.14
CA GLN A 271 18.64 13.06 -4.89
C GLN A 271 19.59 14.08 -4.26
N LYS A 272 20.89 13.78 -4.19
CA LYS A 272 21.86 14.61 -3.43
C LYS A 272 22.58 15.61 -4.32
N LYS A 273 23.04 15.20 -5.52
CA LYS A 273 23.78 16.09 -6.42
C LYS A 273 22.85 17.02 -7.21
N LEU A 274 21.88 16.47 -7.94
CA LEU A 274 20.94 17.28 -8.75
C LEU A 274 19.78 17.88 -7.92
N LYS A 275 19.55 17.36 -6.71
CA LYS A 275 18.48 17.78 -5.80
C LYS A 275 17.12 17.79 -6.50
N ILE A 276 16.81 16.69 -7.19
CA ILE A 276 15.51 16.50 -7.85
C ILE A 276 14.45 16.27 -6.76
N LYS A 277 13.49 17.20 -6.67
CA LYS A 277 12.37 17.13 -5.70
C LYS A 277 11.05 16.72 -6.33
N ASP A 278 10.95 16.81 -7.65
CA ASP A 278 9.77 16.41 -8.39
C ASP A 278 9.88 14.92 -8.73
N GLY A 279 8.95 14.12 -8.20
CA GLY A 279 9.01 12.67 -8.36
C GLY A 279 8.79 12.20 -9.79
N GLN A 280 8.05 12.94 -10.63
CA GLN A 280 7.83 12.56 -12.02
C GLN A 280 9.13 12.71 -12.82
N ASN A 281 9.78 13.88 -12.72
CA ASN A 281 11.10 14.12 -13.30
C ASN A 281 12.15 13.15 -12.76
N TYR A 282 12.08 12.80 -11.47
CA TYR A 282 12.96 11.80 -10.87
C TYR A 282 12.84 10.46 -11.60
N VAL A 283 11.62 9.93 -11.76
CA VAL A 283 11.39 8.64 -12.45
C VAL A 283 11.82 8.71 -13.91
N SER A 284 11.53 9.81 -14.62
CA SER A 284 11.97 9.98 -16.02
C SER A 284 13.47 9.87 -16.18
N LEU A 285 14.23 10.66 -15.41
CA LEU A 285 15.70 10.64 -15.45
C LEU A 285 16.27 9.29 -15.00
N TRP A 286 15.63 8.66 -14.02
CA TRP A 286 16.02 7.34 -13.54
C TRP A 286 15.88 6.28 -14.62
N ASN A 287 14.75 6.27 -15.35
CA ASN A 287 14.51 5.35 -16.46
C ASN A 287 15.48 5.59 -17.62
N GLU A 288 15.71 6.85 -17.98
CA GLU A 288 16.64 7.24 -19.04
C GLU A 288 18.07 6.77 -18.74
N ALA A 289 18.55 7.03 -17.52
CA ALA A 289 19.88 6.59 -17.09
C ALA A 289 20.03 5.07 -17.10
N LEU A 290 19.00 4.32 -16.67
CA LEU A 290 19.01 2.86 -16.72
C LEU A 290 19.05 2.33 -18.15
N LEU A 291 18.15 2.82 -19.02
CA LEU A 291 18.08 2.39 -20.42
C LEU A 291 19.40 2.65 -21.14
N LYS A 292 19.98 3.84 -20.95
CA LYS A 292 21.25 4.21 -21.56
C LYS A 292 22.42 3.36 -21.07
N SER A 293 22.48 3.09 -19.77
CA SER A 293 23.50 2.21 -19.20
C SER A 293 23.38 0.78 -19.75
N ILE A 294 22.16 0.27 -19.94
CA ILE A 294 21.92 -1.03 -20.58
C ILE A 294 22.40 -1.02 -22.04
N GLU A 295 22.05 0.01 -22.80
CA GLU A 295 22.45 0.17 -24.19
C GLU A 295 23.98 0.24 -24.35
N GLN A 296 24.67 0.96 -23.47
CA GLN A 296 26.13 1.12 -23.55
C GLN A 296 26.89 -0.13 -23.09
N ASN A 297 26.42 -0.79 -22.03
CA ASN A 297 27.23 -1.82 -21.35
C ASN A 297 26.86 -3.25 -21.74
N ILE A 298 25.61 -3.50 -22.13
CA ILE A 298 25.11 -4.83 -22.49
C ILE A 298 24.19 -4.81 -23.74
N PRO A 299 24.52 -4.07 -24.82
CA PRO A 299 23.63 -3.88 -25.98
C PRO A 299 23.20 -5.19 -26.65
N ASN A 300 24.12 -6.15 -26.73
CA ASN A 300 23.92 -7.42 -27.42
C ASN A 300 23.36 -8.52 -26.50
N SER A 301 23.14 -8.21 -25.22
CA SER A 301 22.45 -9.15 -24.32
C SER A 301 20.98 -9.28 -24.72
N LYS A 302 20.34 -10.40 -24.35
CA LYS A 302 18.91 -10.61 -24.60
C LYS A 302 18.07 -9.45 -24.04
N LEU A 303 18.43 -8.95 -22.86
CA LEU A 303 17.79 -7.81 -22.22
C LEU A 303 18.04 -6.49 -23.00
N GLY A 304 19.27 -6.25 -23.43
CA GLY A 304 19.64 -5.05 -24.21
C GLY A 304 18.86 -4.96 -25.52
N VAL A 305 18.78 -6.06 -26.25
CA VAL A 305 17.97 -6.15 -27.49
C VAL A 305 16.49 -5.90 -27.22
N ASP A 306 15.93 -6.50 -26.16
CA ASP A 306 14.52 -6.34 -25.81
C ASP A 306 14.18 -4.89 -25.38
N LEU A 307 15.14 -4.17 -24.77
CA LEU A 307 14.94 -2.79 -24.34
C LEU A 307 15.25 -1.73 -25.40
N LYS A 308 16.01 -2.05 -26.45
CA LYS A 308 16.44 -1.10 -27.49
C LYS A 308 15.28 -0.31 -28.12
N ASN A 309 14.14 -0.97 -28.32
CA ASN A 309 12.95 -0.36 -28.93
C ASN A 309 11.82 -0.15 -27.90
N LEU A 310 12.13 -0.01 -26.62
CA LEU A 310 11.12 0.25 -25.61
C LEU A 310 10.46 1.61 -25.86
N GLN A 311 9.15 1.60 -26.11
CA GLN A 311 8.38 2.82 -26.21
C GLN A 311 8.27 3.50 -24.84
N ILE A 312 8.88 4.68 -24.70
CA ILE A 312 8.71 5.54 -23.53
C ILE A 312 7.24 5.98 -23.46
N LYS A 313 6.66 5.90 -22.26
CA LYS A 313 5.27 6.21 -22.01
C LYS A 313 5.19 7.63 -21.45
N GLU A 314 4.05 8.28 -21.67
CA GLU A 314 3.79 9.62 -21.12
C GLU A 314 3.91 9.63 -19.59
N ASP A 315 3.43 8.55 -18.95
CA ASP A 315 3.65 8.27 -17.55
C ASP A 315 5.00 7.54 -17.33
N PRO A 316 5.99 8.17 -16.67
CA PRO A 316 7.29 7.55 -16.43
C PRO A 316 7.22 6.25 -15.60
N LEU A 317 6.25 6.11 -14.70
CA LEU A 317 6.09 4.86 -13.94
C LEU A 317 5.67 3.70 -14.84
N GLN A 318 4.88 3.96 -15.88
CA GLN A 318 4.53 2.94 -16.85
C GLN A 318 5.75 2.47 -17.63
N THR A 319 6.68 3.38 -17.96
CA THR A 319 7.98 2.99 -18.52
C THR A 319 8.78 2.11 -17.55
N THR A 320 8.84 2.46 -16.25
CA THR A 320 9.50 1.62 -15.24
C THR A 320 8.89 0.22 -15.15
N ILE A 321 7.56 0.12 -15.21
CA ILE A 321 6.82 -1.17 -15.20
C ILE A 321 7.21 -2.01 -16.43
N GLU A 322 7.24 -1.42 -17.63
CA GLU A 322 7.61 -2.15 -18.85
C GLU A 322 9.08 -2.59 -18.84
N ILE A 323 10.00 -1.77 -18.30
CA ILE A 323 11.39 -2.16 -18.08
C ILE A 323 11.46 -3.38 -17.15
N ALA A 324 10.77 -3.35 -16.02
CA ALA A 324 10.76 -4.45 -15.05
C ALA A 324 10.17 -5.74 -15.65
N LYS A 325 9.10 -5.65 -16.46
CA LYS A 325 8.53 -6.81 -17.17
C LYS A 325 9.54 -7.42 -18.15
N LYS A 326 10.27 -6.60 -18.90
CA LYS A 326 11.34 -7.09 -19.80
C LYS A 326 12.50 -7.71 -19.02
N ILE A 327 12.87 -7.16 -17.87
CA ILE A 327 13.86 -7.79 -16.98
C ILE A 327 13.38 -9.18 -16.52
N ASN A 328 12.14 -9.28 -16.01
CA ASN A 328 11.56 -10.56 -15.57
C ASN A 328 11.54 -11.62 -16.68
N ARG A 329 11.37 -11.23 -17.95
CA ARG A 329 11.38 -12.16 -19.10
C ARG A 329 12.77 -12.66 -19.47
N ASN A 330 13.80 -11.86 -19.21
CA ASN A 330 15.15 -12.10 -19.71
C ASN A 330 16.12 -12.64 -18.66
N ILE A 331 15.81 -12.55 -17.38
CA ILE A 331 16.72 -12.94 -16.30
C ILE A 331 16.13 -14.10 -15.50
N ARG A 332 16.91 -15.18 -15.38
CA ARG A 332 16.54 -16.41 -14.66
C ARG A 332 17.50 -16.75 -13.52
N ASN A 333 18.41 -15.84 -13.18
CA ASN A 333 19.44 -16.01 -12.15
C ASN A 333 20.35 -17.23 -12.37
N THR A 334 20.71 -17.50 -13.64
CA THR A 334 21.66 -18.55 -14.01
C THR A 334 23.11 -18.10 -13.88
N SER A 335 24.08 -19.03 -13.85
CA SER A 335 25.52 -18.68 -13.88
C SER A 335 25.88 -17.81 -15.10
N GLN A 336 25.20 -18.01 -16.22
CA GLN A 336 25.36 -17.18 -17.42
C GLN A 336 24.80 -15.76 -17.20
N ASP A 337 23.64 -15.61 -16.57
CA ASP A 337 23.07 -14.30 -16.23
C ASP A 337 23.99 -13.54 -15.27
N VAL A 338 24.53 -14.21 -14.25
CA VAL A 338 25.48 -13.59 -13.32
C VAL A 338 26.70 -13.05 -14.07
N LYS A 339 27.30 -13.84 -14.97
CA LYS A 339 28.43 -13.36 -15.81
C LYS A 339 28.04 -12.20 -16.73
N THR A 340 26.82 -12.24 -17.28
CA THR A 340 26.33 -11.26 -18.24
C THR A 340 25.97 -9.92 -17.60
N TYR A 341 25.45 -9.92 -16.37
CA TYR A 341 24.86 -8.71 -15.77
C TYR A 341 25.56 -8.21 -14.51
N ARG A 342 26.41 -9.00 -13.84
CA ARG A 342 27.03 -8.59 -12.55
C ARG A 342 27.92 -7.36 -12.72
N ASN A 343 27.53 -6.27 -12.07
CA ASN A 343 28.22 -4.99 -12.04
C ASN A 343 28.58 -4.46 -13.43
N LYS A 344 27.78 -4.81 -14.44
CA LYS A 344 28.02 -4.37 -15.82
C LYS A 344 27.45 -2.98 -16.09
N LEU A 345 26.44 -2.55 -15.35
CA LEU A 345 25.86 -1.22 -15.53
C LEU A 345 26.79 -0.16 -14.95
N ILE A 346 27.27 0.74 -15.82
CA ILE A 346 28.07 1.91 -15.44
C ILE A 346 27.19 3.15 -15.58
N LEU A 347 27.20 4.01 -14.56
CA LEU A 347 26.46 5.26 -14.57
C LEU A 347 27.34 6.38 -15.13
N ASP A 348 26.98 6.93 -16.28
CA ASP A 348 27.52 8.21 -16.74
C ASP A 348 26.67 9.37 -16.22
N THR A 349 27.20 10.09 -15.23
CA THR A 349 26.49 11.22 -14.62
C THR A 349 26.56 12.51 -15.45
N SER A 350 27.46 12.60 -16.44
CA SER A 350 27.63 13.82 -17.24
C SER A 350 26.45 14.07 -18.19
N GLU A 351 25.74 12.99 -18.51
CA GLU A 351 24.63 12.98 -19.45
C GLU A 351 23.27 13.21 -18.75
N ILE A 352 23.23 13.09 -17.42
CA ILE A 352 22.01 13.30 -16.62
C ILE A 352 21.91 14.78 -16.24
N LYS A 353 21.04 15.51 -16.92
CA LYS A 353 20.84 16.95 -16.68
C LYS A 353 19.52 17.22 -15.97
N LYS A 354 19.55 18.19 -15.05
CA LYS A 354 18.33 18.67 -14.40
C LYS A 354 17.38 19.26 -15.45
N PRO A 355 16.08 18.93 -15.42
CA PRO A 355 15.12 19.50 -16.35
C PRO A 355 15.11 21.02 -16.20
N LYS A 356 15.20 21.76 -17.31
CA LYS A 356 15.02 23.21 -17.29
C LYS A 356 13.59 23.50 -16.80
N LYS A 357 13.43 24.38 -15.81
CA LYS A 357 12.10 24.84 -15.40
C LYS A 357 11.43 25.45 -16.64
N LYS A 358 10.36 24.84 -17.14
CA LYS A 358 9.45 25.53 -18.06
C LYS A 358 8.76 26.61 -17.24
N PHE A 359 9.20 27.86 -17.40
CA PHE A 359 8.41 29.01 -16.96
C PHE A 359 7.10 28.96 -17.75
N LYS A 360 6.00 28.62 -17.08
CA LYS A 360 4.67 28.93 -17.61
C LYS A 360 4.46 30.42 -17.37
N TRP A 361 4.46 31.19 -18.46
CA TRP A 361 3.83 32.51 -18.43
C TRP A 361 2.34 32.29 -18.16
N PHE A 362 1.80 33.09 -17.23
CA PHE A 362 0.44 32.98 -16.70
C PHE A 362 -0.62 33.17 -17.79
#